data_AF-G4RAD2-F1
#
_entry.id   AF-G4RAD2-F1
#
_cell.length_a   1.000
_cell.length_b   1.000
_cell.length_c   1.000
_cell.angle_alpha   90.00
_cell.angle_beta   90.00
_cell.angle_gamma   90.00
#
_symmetry.space_group_name_H-M   'P 1'
#
loop_
_entity.id
_entity.type
_entity.pdbx_description
1 polymer ?
#
loop_
_entity_poly.entity_id
_entity_poly.type
_entity_poly.pdbx_seq_one_letter_code
_entity_poly.pdbx_strand_id
1 'polypeptide(L)' 'MEGAILRISLDTLMAEHGKWRVIMAAIKAMVRSKRRVQRIRPQDLPNSIRKDIGLPTIVDPPRMPTVMNVYFRP' A
#
# COMPACT_ATOMS: atom_id res chain seq x y z
N MET A 1 -28.62 -4.52 12.71
CA MET A 1 -28.03 -5.27 13.84
C MET A 1 -26.62 -4.80 14.20
N GLU A 2 -25.75 -4.54 13.23
CA GLU A 2 -24.32 -4.18 13.46
C GLU A 2 -24.11 -2.91 14.31
N GLY A 3 -24.92 -1.87 14.14
CA GLY A 3 -24.81 -0.63 14.91
C GLY A 3 -25.11 -0.79 16.41
N ALA A 4 -25.90 -1.80 16.81
CA ALA A 4 -26.20 -2.05 18.21
C ALA A 4 -25.00 -2.69 18.94
N ILE A 5 -24.28 -3.59 18.26
CA ILE A 5 -23.10 -4.27 18.79
C ILE A 5 -21.96 -3.28 19.02
N LEU A 6 -21.78 -2.33 18.10
CA LEU A 6 -20.78 -1.26 18.22
C LEU A 6 -21.04 -0.35 19.42
N ARG A 7 -22.31 0.01 19.68
CA ARG A 7 -22.67 0.86 20.82
C ARG A 7 -22.37 0.18 22.16
N ILE A 8 -22.79 -1.07 22.31
CA ILE A 8 -22.57 -1.85 23.54
C ILE A 8 -21.07 -1.99 23.82
N SER A 9 -20.28 -2.28 22.79
CA SER A 9 -18.83 -2.41 22.91
C SER A 9 -18.17 -1.09 23.34
N LEU A 10 -18.64 0.04 22.81
CA LEU A 10 -18.11 1.37 23.14
C LEU A 10 -18.44 1.77 24.59
N ASP A 11 -19.67 1.54 25.03
CA ASP A 11 -20.10 1.84 26.40
C ASP A 11 -19.32 1.01 27.43
N THR A 12 -19.08 -0.26 27.13
CA THR A 12 -18.26 -1.15 27.97
C THR A 12 -16.83 -0.63 28.07
N LEU A 13 -16.23 -0.26 26.94
CA LEU A 13 -14.87 0.29 26.88
C LEU A 13 -14.73 1.62 27.63
N MET A 14 -15.76 2.47 27.55
CA MET A 14 -15.83 3.75 28.26
C MET A 14 -16.00 3.57 29.77
N ALA A 15 -16.73 2.55 30.20
CA ALA A 15 -16.92 2.21 31.61
C ALA A 15 -15.63 1.67 32.24
N GLU A 16 -14.88 0.83 31.52
CA GLU A 16 -13.68 0.17 32.04
C GLU A 16 -12.44 1.08 32.05
N HIS A 17 -12.26 1.89 31.01
CA HIS A 17 -11.04 2.70 30.85
C HIS A 17 -11.27 4.21 30.99
N GLY A 18 -12.51 4.66 31.12
CA GLY A 18 -12.87 6.06 31.20
C GLY A 18 -12.96 6.73 29.82
N LYS A 19 -14.00 7.56 29.66
CA LYS A 19 -14.37 8.25 28.41
C LYS A 19 -13.19 8.96 27.73
N TRP A 20 -12.36 9.65 28.51
CA TRP A 20 -11.23 10.42 27.99
C TRP A 20 -10.12 9.55 27.37
N ARG A 21 -9.83 8.37 27.94
CA ARG A 21 -8.80 7.48 27.41
C ARG A 21 -9.24 6.85 26.09
N VAL A 22 -10.52 6.49 25.97
CA VAL A 22 -11.12 5.97 24.73
C VAL A 22 -11.10 7.02 23.62
N ILE A 23 -11.48 8.26 23.91
CA ILE A 23 -11.42 9.36 22.94
C ILE A 23 -9.98 9.60 22.46
N MET A 24 -9.01 9.66 23.37
CA MET A 24 -7.60 9.83 22.99
C MET A 24 -7.08 8.66 22.14
N ALA A 25 -7.48 7.42 22.45
CA ALA A 25 -7.09 6.24 21.68
C ALA A 25 -7.69 6.27 20.27
N ALA A 26 -8.96 6.67 20.13
CA ALA A 26 -9.62 6.84 18.83
C ALA A 26 -8.92 7.90 17.98
N ILE A 27 -8.60 9.07 18.57
CA ILE A 27 -7.85 10.14 17.88
C ILE A 27 -6.47 9.64 17.45
N LYS A 28 -5.72 8.97 18.35
CA LYS A 28 -4.39 8.40 18.03
C LYS A 28 -4.48 7.38 16.90
N ALA A 29 -5.51 6.53 16.89
CA ALA A 29 -5.74 5.55 15.83
C ALA A 29 -6.05 6.23 14.48
N MET A 30 -6.89 7.28 14.47
CA MET A 30 -7.20 8.05 13.27
C MET A 30 -5.95 8.72 12.68
N VAL A 31 -5.12 9.35 13.52
CA VAL A 31 -3.86 9.99 13.08
C VAL A 31 -2.87 8.94 12.57
N ARG A 32 -2.74 7.80 13.25
CA ARG A 32 -1.87 6.69 12.82
C ARG A 32 -2.33 6.07 11.50
N SER A 33 -3.64 5.97 11.29
CA SER A 33 -4.22 5.44 10.04
C SER A 33 -3.87 6.34 8.85
N LYS A 34 -3.96 7.67 8.99
CA LYS A 34 -3.54 8.61 7.95
C LYS A 34 -2.06 8.50 7.55
N ARG A 35 -1.18 8.12 8.49
CA ARG A 35 0.26 7.94 8.20
C ARG A 35 0.59 6.68 7.40
N ARG A 36 -0.33 5.70 7.28
CA ARG A 36 -0.06 4.41 6.62
C ARG A 36 -0.59 4.27 5.19
N VAL A 37 -1.07 5.35 4.57
CA VAL A 37 -1.25 5.36 3.12
C VAL A 37 0.14 5.55 2.50
N GLN A 38 0.92 4.47 2.41
CA GLN A 38 2.11 4.47 1.57
C GLN A 38 1.62 4.79 0.16
N ARG A 39 1.96 5.98 -0.36
CA ARG A 39 1.79 6.30 -1.77
C ARG A 39 2.73 5.37 -2.53
N ILE A 40 2.24 4.19 -2.91
CA ILE A 40 2.96 3.31 -3.82
C ILE A 40 3.02 4.08 -5.13
N ARG A 41 4.22 4.44 -5.57
CA ARG A 41 4.38 5.12 -6.85
C ARG A 41 4.15 4.09 -7.94
N PRO A 42 3.58 4.46 -9.10
CA PRO A 42 3.35 3.53 -10.20
C PRO A 42 4.62 2.78 -10.66
N GLN A 43 5.78 3.40 -10.49
CA GLN A 43 7.10 2.83 -10.77
C GLN A 43 7.51 1.68 -9.83
N ASP A 44 6.98 1.64 -8.61
CA ASP A 44 7.29 0.61 -7.61
C ASP A 44 6.37 -0.61 -7.74
N LEU A 45 5.37 -0.57 -8.64
CA LEU A 45 4.47 -1.70 -8.88
C LEU A 45 5.15 -2.75 -9.77
N PRO A 46 5.09 -4.04 -9.39
CA PRO A 46 5.45 -5.15 -10.28
C PRO A 46 4.66 -5.14 -11.58
N ASN A 47 5.28 -5.60 -12.67
CA ASN A 47 4.66 -5.66 -14.00
C ASN A 47 3.38 -6.50 -14.05
N SER A 48 3.24 -7.52 -13.18
CA SER A 48 2.00 -8.30 -13.04
C SER A 48 0.84 -7.42 -12.59
N ILE A 49 1.01 -6.67 -11.49
CA ILE A 49 -0.03 -5.78 -10.95
C ILE A 49 -0.33 -4.64 -11.93
N ARG A 50 0.68 -4.10 -12.62
CA ARG A 50 0.50 -3.05 -13.65
C ARG A 50 -0.42 -3.52 -14.77
N LYS A 51 -0.25 -4.75 -15.25
CA LYS A 51 -1.12 -5.35 -16.28
C LYS A 51 -2.57 -5.45 -15.80
N ASP A 52 -2.78 -5.87 -14.54
CA ASP A 52 -4.11 -6.09 -13.99
C ASP A 52 -4.91 -4.78 -13.80
N ILE A 53 -4.23 -3.65 -13.58
CA ILE A 53 -4.86 -2.33 -13.40
C ILE A 53 -4.76 -1.43 -14.64
N GLY A 54 -4.27 -1.95 -15.77
CA GLY A 54 -4.18 -1.23 -17.04
C GLY A 54 -3.05 -0.21 -17.14
N LEU A 55 -2.02 -0.30 -16.29
CA LEU A 55 -0.79 0.49 -16.44
C LEU A 55 0.17 -0.17 -17.45
N PRO A 56 0.91 0.63 -18.26
CA PRO A 56 1.91 0.09 -19.19
C PRO A 56 3.02 -0.60 -18.39
N THR A 57 3.49 -1.76 -18.83
CA THR A 57 4.62 -2.45 -18.18
C THR A 57 5.91 -1.66 -18.39
N ILE A 58 6.76 -1.55 -17.36
CA ILE A 58 8.14 -1.07 -17.57
C ILE A 58 8.91 -2.23 -18.20
N VAL A 59 9.22 -2.09 -19.48
CA VAL A 59 10.14 -2.97 -20.20
C VAL A 59 11.52 -2.36 -20.02
N ASP A 60 12.40 -3.04 -19.28
CA ASP A 60 13.83 -2.70 -19.29
C ASP A 60 14.30 -2.79 -20.74
N PRO A 61 15.01 -1.77 -21.26
CA PRO A 61 15.48 -1.78 -22.64
C PRO A 61 16.30 -3.06 -22.87
N PRO A 62 16.08 -3.75 -24.01
CA PRO A 62 16.79 -4.98 -24.31
C PRO A 62 18.29 -4.69 -24.23
N ARG A 63 19.01 -5.43 -23.37
CA ARG A 63 20.48 -5.44 -23.39
C ARG A 63 20.88 -5.89 -24.79
N MET A 64 21.35 -4.95 -25.62
CA MET A 64 21.83 -5.29 -26.96
C MET A 64 22.87 -6.40 -26.82
N PRO A 65 22.68 -7.57 -27.46
CA PRO A 65 23.75 -8.54 -27.53
C PRO A 65 24.90 -7.87 -28.28
N THR A 66 26.07 -7.80 -27.65
CA THR A 66 27.32 -7.41 -28.29
C THR A 66 27.51 -8.32 -29.50
N VAL A 67 27.12 -7.85 -30.69
CA VAL A 67 27.43 -8.51 -31.95
C VAL A 67 28.93 -8.46 -32.11
N MET A 68 29.55 -9.58 -31.79
CA MET A 68 30.96 -9.86 -31.94
C MET A 68 31.28 -9.77 -33.45
N ASN A 69 31.96 -8.70 -33.85
CA ASN A 69 32.48 -8.51 -35.20
C ASN A 69 33.44 -9.67 -35.51
N VAL A 70 32.98 -10.62 -36.32
CA VAL A 70 33.83 -11.61 -36.97
C VAL A 70 33.69 -11.38 -38.47
N TYR A 71 34.82 -11.47 -39.16
CA TYR A 71 35.04 -11.34 -40.60
C TYR A 71 35.35 -9.93 -41.12
N PHE A 72 36.64 -9.57 -41.05
CA PHE A 72 37.29 -9.04 -42.24
C PHE A 72 38.74 -9.54 -42.31
N ARG A 73 38.99 -10.50 -43.20
CA ARG A 73 40.31 -10.80 -43.75
C ARG A 73 40.12 -11.27 -45.20
N PRO A 74 40.60 -10.47 -46.15
CA PRO A 74 41.38 -10.96 -47.27
C PRO A 74 42.85 -10.56 -47.11
#